data_AF-A0A3A0AKJ7-F1
#
_entry.id   AF-A0A3A0AKJ7-F1
#
_cell.length_a   1.000
_cell.length_b   1.000
_cell.length_c   1.000
_cell.angle_alpha   90.00
_cell.angle_beta   90.00
_cell.angle_gamma   90.00
#
_symmetry.space_group_name_H-M   'P 1'
#
loop_
_entity.id
_entity.type
_entity.pdbx_description
1 polymer ?
#
loop_
_entity_poly.entity_id
_entity_poly.type
_entity_poly.pdbx_seq_one_letter_code
_entity_poly.pdbx_strand_id
1 'polypeptide(L)' 'MNSRTTRSFRAAYRALPPDIRQRVRNAYRLWRENPALPGLRFKWVGADVSVRVGRNYRALGILEGDTVY' A
#
# COMPACT_ATOMS: atom_id res chain seq x y z
N MET A 1 -7.96 9.26 -5.99
CA MET A 1 -6.92 9.18 -4.94
C MET A 1 -5.57 8.99 -5.61
N ASN A 2 -4.65 9.90 -5.32
CA ASN A 2 -3.27 9.88 -5.80
C ASN A 2 -2.39 9.03 -4.86
N SER A 3 -1.27 8.55 -5.36
CA SER A 3 -0.26 7.88 -4.53
C SER A 3 1.14 8.29 -4.97
N ARG A 4 2.01 8.53 -3.99
CA ARG A 4 3.42 8.83 -4.16
C ARG A 4 4.21 7.91 -3.25
N THR A 5 5.43 7.57 -3.67
CA THR A 5 6.31 6.72 -2.86
C THR A 5 7.32 7.57 -2.11
N THR A 6 7.40 7.37 -0.80
CA THR A 6 8.44 7.95 0.04
C THR A 6 9.78 7.21 -0.07
N ARG A 7 10.86 7.83 0.42
CA ARG A 7 12.18 7.20 0.50
C ARG A 7 12.17 5.96 1.41
N SER A 8 11.48 6.03 2.55
CA SER A 8 11.29 4.92 3.48
C SER A 8 10.54 3.77 2.83
N PHE A 9 9.46 4.04 2.11
CA PHE A 9 8.73 3.03 1.34
C PHE A 9 9.64 2.33 0.32
N ARG A 10 10.41 3.09 -0.47
CA ARG A 10 11.32 2.52 -1.48
C ARG A 10 12.41 1.65 -0.84
N ALA A 11 12.93 2.04 0.32
CA ALA A 11 13.90 1.25 1.06
C ALA A 11 13.29 -0.06 1.55
N ALA A 12 12.13 0.00 2.21
CA ALA A 12 11.41 -1.18 2.69
C ALA A 12 11.05 -2.12 1.53
N TYR A 13 10.49 -1.59 0.44
CA TYR A 13 10.12 -2.36 -0.74
C TYR A 13 11.31 -3.09 -1.38
N ARG A 14 12.50 -2.47 -1.42
CA ARG A 14 13.71 -3.11 -1.97
C ARG A 14 14.23 -4.24 -1.09
N ALA A 15 14.02 -4.19 0.22
CA ALA A 15 14.41 -5.24 1.16
C ALA A 15 13.47 -6.45 1.12
N LEU A 16 12.31 -6.35 0.46
CA LEU A 16 11.35 -7.45 0.39
C LEU A 16 11.83 -8.56 -0.58
N PRO A 17 11.55 -9.83 -0.26
CA PRO A 17 11.74 -10.93 -1.19
C PRO A 17 11.00 -10.71 -2.52
N PRO A 18 11.51 -11.25 -3.65
CA PRO A 18 10.93 -11.01 -4.98
C PRO A 18 9.43 -11.31 -5.10
N ASP A 19 8.96 -12.39 -4.49
CA ASP A 19 7.55 -12.79 -4.49
C ASP A 19 6.66 -11.78 -3.73
N ILE A 20 7.16 -11.23 -2.62
CA ILE A 20 6.47 -10.17 -1.88
C ILE A 20 6.42 -8.88 -2.69
N ARG A 21 7.51 -8.50 -3.35
CA ARG A 21 7.52 -7.31 -4.23
C ARG A 21 6.45 -7.42 -5.32
N GLN A 22 6.29 -8.60 -5.92
CA GLN A 22 5.22 -8.84 -6.89
C GLN A 22 3.83 -8.71 -6.27
N ARG A 23 3.62 -9.22 -5.04
CA ARG A 23 2.36 -9.04 -4.31
C ARG A 23 2.06 -7.58 -4.00
N VAL A 24 3.05 -6.79 -3.59
CA VAL A 24 2.89 -5.33 -3.38
C VAL A 24 2.45 -4.65 -4.67
N ARG A 25 3.09 -4.95 -5.81
CA ARG A 25 2.70 -4.40 -7.11
C ARG A 25 1.28 -4.75 -7.50
N ASN A 26 0.87 -6.01 -7.29
CA ASN A 26 -0.49 -6.45 -7.60
C ASN A 26 -1.52 -5.77 -6.69
N ALA A 27 -1.24 -5.66 -5.39
CA ALA A 27 -2.09 -4.94 -4.45
C ALA A 27 -2.23 -3.46 -4.84
N TYR A 28 -1.14 -2.81 -5.26
CA TYR A 28 -1.18 -1.42 -5.74
C TYR A 28 -2.04 -1.26 -7.00
N ARG A 29 -1.93 -2.17 -7.98
CA ARG A 29 -2.78 -2.15 -9.19
C ARG A 29 -4.26 -2.26 -8.83
N LEU A 30 -4.62 -3.24 -8.03
CA LEU A 30 -5.99 -3.43 -7.55
C LEU A 30 -6.48 -2.22 -6.76
N TRP A 31 -5.65 -1.63 -5.92
CA TRP A 31 -5.99 -0.43 -5.16
C TRP A 31 -6.21 0.78 -6.08
N ARG A 32 -5.40 0.94 -7.14
CA ARG A 32 -5.57 2.02 -8.13
C ARG A 32 -6.87 1.88 -8.92
N GLU A 33 -7.29 0.66 -9.21
CA GLU A 33 -8.55 0.38 -9.91
C GLU A 33 -9.75 0.56 -8.98
N ASN A 34 -9.72 -0.07 -7.81
CA ASN A 34 -10.79 0.00 -6.82
C ASN A 34 -10.24 -0.17 -5.39
N PRO A 35 -10.05 0.92 -4.64
CA PRO A 35 -9.61 0.87 -3.24
C PRO A 35 -10.55 0.10 -2.30
N ALA A 36 -11.83 -0.01 -2.65
CA ALA A 36 -12.85 -0.67 -1.82
C ALA A 36 -12.88 -2.20 -1.96
N LEU A 37 -11.96 -2.80 -2.73
CA LEU A 37 -11.89 -4.25 -2.87
C LEU A 37 -11.66 -4.93 -1.50
N PRO A 38 -12.55 -5.87 -1.07
CA PRO A 38 -12.47 -6.48 0.25
C PRO A 38 -11.13 -7.17 0.55
N GLY A 39 -10.47 -7.72 -0.47
CA GLY A 39 -9.18 -8.39 -0.35
C GLY A 39 -8.02 -7.46 0.03
N LEU A 40 -8.09 -6.18 -0.35
CA LEU A 40 -7.09 -5.17 0.01
C LEU A 40 -7.17 -4.80 1.49
N ARG A 41 -8.35 -4.98 2.11
CA ARG A 41 -8.66 -4.48 3.47
C ARG A 41 -8.11 -3.07 3.69
N PHE A 42 -8.27 -2.22 2.68
CA PHE A 42 -7.82 -0.84 2.73
C PHE A 42 -8.61 -0.13 3.82
N LYS A 43 -7.90 0.45 4.78
CA LYS A 43 -8.53 1.10 5.92
C LYS A 43 -7.69 2.24 6.47
N TRP A 44 -8.39 3.12 7.14
CA TRP A 44 -7.86 4.19 7.96
C TRP A 44 -7.48 3.65 9.34
N VAL A 45 -6.35 4.10 9.85
CA VAL A 45 -5.82 3.75 11.17
C VAL A 45 -5.35 5.05 11.81
N GLY A 46 -6.27 5.76 12.46
CA GLY A 46 -6.02 7.13 12.91
C GLY A 46 -5.82 8.06 11.72
N ALA A 47 -4.71 8.79 11.69
CA ALA A 47 -4.31 9.66 10.59
C ALA A 47 -3.67 8.91 9.40
N ASP A 48 -3.35 7.62 9.58
CA ASP A 48 -2.65 6.81 8.60
C ASP A 48 -3.61 5.92 7.81
N VAL A 49 -3.13 5.38 6.70
CA VAL A 49 -3.81 4.35 5.92
C VAL A 49 -2.99 3.07 5.86
N SER A 50 -3.68 1.94 5.73
CA SER A 50 -3.09 0.61 5.63
C SER A 50 -3.75 -0.20 4.52
N VAL A 51 -2.93 -0.81 3.65
CA VAL A 51 -3.34 -1.79 2.64
C VAL A 51 -2.71 -3.14 2.95
N ARG A 52 -3.49 -4.22 2.90
CA ARG A 52 -3.00 -5.59 3.11
C ARG A 52 -2.26 -6.10 1.88
N VAL A 53 -1.08 -6.68 2.10
CA VAL A 53 -0.28 -7.37 1.09
C VAL A 53 -0.06 -8.82 1.55
N GLY A 54 -0.96 -9.70 1.15
CA GLY A 54 -0.96 -11.08 1.62
C GLY A 54 -1.24 -11.18 3.14
N ARG A 55 -0.75 -12.25 3.78
CA ARG A 55 -1.04 -12.47 5.22
C ARG A 55 -0.23 -11.57 6.16
N ASN A 56 1.04 -11.39 5.84
CA ASN A 56 2.05 -10.91 6.81
C ASN A 56 2.53 -9.49 6.53
N TYR A 57 2.23 -8.91 5.36
CA TYR A 57 2.73 -7.59 4.98
C TYR A 57 1.59 -6.59 4.84
N ARG A 58 1.91 -5.33 5.12
CA ARG A 58 1.04 -4.18 4.91
C ARG A 58 1.84 -3.06 4.28
N ALA A 59 1.25 -2.36 3.32
CA ALA A 59 1.73 -1.06 2.91
C ALA A 59 1.04 -0.01 3.78
N LEU A 60 1.84 0.85 4.39
CA LEU A 60 1.38 1.97 5.21
C LEU A 60 1.60 3.25 4.42
N GLY A 61 0.75 4.24 4.67
CA GLY A 61 0.94 5.58 4.15
C GLY A 61 0.19 6.62 4.95
N ILE A 62 0.52 7.88 4.71
CA ILE A 62 -0.19 9.02 5.29
C ILE A 62 -1.08 9.59 4.20
N LEU A 63 -2.35 9.87 4.51
CA LEU A 63 -3.21 10.60 3.58
C LEU A 63 -3.14 12.10 3.85
N GLU A 64 -2.69 12.84 2.86
CA GLU A 64 -2.76 14.31 2.84
C GLU A 64 -3.62 14.76 1.66
N GLY A 65 -4.77 15.35 1.97
CA GLY A 65 -5.77 15.71 0.95
C GLY A 65 -6.26 14.47 0.18
N ASP A 66 -5.92 14.40 -1.11
CA ASP A 66 -6.28 13.26 -1.97
C ASP A 66 -5.13 12.28 -2.25
N THR A 67 -3.96 12.51 -1.63
CA THR A 67 -2.70 11.81 -1.95
C THR A 67 -2.20 10.98 -0.78
N VAL A 68 -1.95 9.69 -1.03
CA VAL A 68 -1.27 8.78 -0.08
C VAL A 68 0.24 8.77 -0.34
N TYR A 69 1.05 9.00 0.70
CA TYR A 69 2.52 9.02 0.64
C TYR A 69 3.19 7.79 1.30
#